data_AF-A0A8T2TWQ4-F1
#
_entry.id   AF-A0A8T2TWQ4-F1
#
_cell.length_a   1.000
_cell.length_b   1.000
_cell.length_c   1.000
_cell.angle_alpha   90.00
_cell.angle_beta   90.00
_cell.angle_gamma   90.00
#
_symmetry.space_group_name_H-M   'P 1'
#
loop_
_entity.id
_entity.type
_entity.pdbx_description
1 polymer ?
#
loop_
_entity_poly.entity_id
_entity_poly.type
_entity_poly.pdbx_seq_one_letter_code
_entity_poly.pdbx_strand_id
1 'polypeptide(L)'
;MEGRKSFASALLHKPLSIPAPVNKPTAWESYLLQEVKKLQGEMAAMKQEISKKDEQIARLQQKLDETQGNSQQTGAESTNKVDLATQLSEIKLSSSTHFSKEVMSVVKEQELVDSNKKVIRIGGLPLGWDREDIAPELKDDCILETEVLEAQLTKVVPFINLGSPVFITPKGTQARVSYFDMSDKIAVIKQAKSLQGTKVWIADELTPLQLKDRQAELTKVREARKNGKWAVYRGGQAIIRDFHTHTT
;
A
#
# COMPACT_ATOMS: atom_id res chain seq x y z
N MET A 1 -35.38 6.76 66.78
CA MET A 1 -34.80 5.58 66.12
C MET A 1 -35.48 5.42 64.77
N GLU A 2 -34.83 5.81 63.69
CA GLU A 2 -35.28 5.49 62.33
C GLU A 2 -34.08 5.08 61.49
N GLY A 3 -34.27 4.00 60.74
CA GLY A 3 -33.26 3.04 60.33
C GLY A 3 -32.31 3.53 59.24
N ARG A 4 -31.06 3.10 59.38
CA ARG A 4 -30.05 3.14 58.32
C ARG A 4 -30.55 2.31 57.13
N LYS A 5 -30.81 2.96 56.00
CA LYS A 5 -31.09 2.28 54.72
C LYS A 5 -29.83 1.51 54.31
N SER A 6 -29.96 0.19 54.24
CA SER A 6 -28.89 -0.74 53.82
C SER A 6 -28.42 -0.41 52.40
N PHE A 7 -27.10 -0.43 52.19
CA PHE A 7 -26.44 -0.25 50.88
C PHE A 7 -26.98 -1.21 49.81
N ALA A 8 -27.55 -2.35 50.22
CA ALA A 8 -28.19 -3.31 49.32
C ALA A 8 -29.46 -2.77 48.63
N SER A 9 -30.11 -1.75 49.21
CA SER A 9 -31.32 -1.16 48.62
C SER A 9 -31.06 -0.16 47.48
N ALA A 10 -29.80 0.24 47.26
CA ALA A 10 -29.42 1.14 46.16
C ALA A 10 -29.07 0.39 44.85
N LEU A 11 -28.96 -0.94 44.88
CA LEU A 11 -28.57 -1.76 43.72
C LEU A 11 -29.75 -2.28 42.88
N LEU A 12 -30.99 -1.94 43.25
CA LEU A 12 -32.22 -2.46 42.62
C LEU A 12 -32.89 -1.48 41.63
N HIS A 13 -32.14 -0.56 41.03
CA HIS A 13 -32.67 0.33 39.99
C HIS A 13 -32.13 0.03 38.60
N LYS A 14 -33.06 -0.44 37.77
CA LYS A 14 -33.09 -0.54 36.29
C LYS A 14 -31.93 -1.30 35.62
N PRO A 15 -32.21 -2.33 34.80
CA PRO A 15 -31.20 -2.84 33.88
C PRO A 15 -30.79 -1.69 32.95
N LEU A 16 -29.50 -1.35 32.94
CA LEU A 16 -28.94 -0.51 31.88
C LEU A 16 -29.24 -1.22 30.55
N SER A 17 -30.08 -0.62 29.71
CA SER A 17 -30.09 -0.96 28.29
C SER A 17 -28.70 -0.64 27.76
N ILE A 18 -27.89 -1.68 27.61
CA ILE A 18 -26.63 -1.62 26.88
C ILE A 18 -27.00 -1.17 25.46
N PRO A 19 -26.59 0.01 24.99
CA PRO A 19 -26.81 0.37 23.60
C PRO A 19 -26.09 -0.70 22.75
N ALA A 20 -26.84 -1.33 21.84
CA ALA A 20 -26.27 -2.28 20.89
C ALA A 20 -25.02 -1.68 20.25
N PRO A 21 -23.91 -2.43 20.11
CA PRO A 21 -22.69 -1.90 19.52
C PRO A 21 -23.04 -1.36 18.14
N VAL A 22 -22.96 -0.04 18.00
CA VAL A 22 -23.10 0.62 16.72
C VAL A 22 -21.90 0.16 15.90
N ASN A 23 -22.16 -0.80 15.00
CA ASN A 23 -21.22 -1.43 14.09
C ASN A 23 -20.78 -0.43 13.02
N LYS A 24 -20.16 0.68 13.46
CA LYS A 24 -19.49 1.62 12.57
C LYS A 24 -18.13 1.02 12.25
N PRO A 25 -17.84 0.76 10.97
CA PRO A 25 -16.54 0.25 10.57
C PRO A 25 -15.46 1.19 11.12
N THR A 26 -14.45 0.62 11.76
CA THR A 26 -13.24 1.33 12.13
C THR A 26 -12.63 2.02 10.88
N ALA A 27 -11.76 3.01 11.10
CA ALA A 27 -11.12 3.70 9.98
C ALA A 27 -10.36 2.74 9.03
N TRP A 28 -9.83 1.64 9.59
CA TRP A 28 -9.18 0.58 8.84
C TRP A 28 -10.18 -0.31 8.06
N GLU A 29 -11.30 -0.70 8.68
CA GLU A 29 -12.35 -1.46 7.97
C GLU A 29 -12.98 -0.64 6.84
N SER A 30 -13.12 0.67 7.03
CA SER A 30 -13.58 1.59 5.99
C SER A 30 -12.60 1.66 4.82
N TYR A 31 -11.29 1.70 5.11
CA TYR A 31 -10.24 1.64 4.10
C TYR A 31 -10.27 0.33 3.32
N LEU A 32 -10.38 -0.81 4.01
CA LEU A 32 -10.48 -2.13 3.38
C LEU A 32 -11.71 -2.24 2.47
N LEU A 33 -12.87 -1.79 2.95
CA LEU A 33 -14.11 -1.78 2.16
C LEU A 33 -13.97 -0.93 0.89
N GLN A 34 -13.28 0.19 0.98
CA GLN A 34 -13.02 1.06 -0.17
C GLN A 34 -12.06 0.41 -1.17
N GLU A 35 -11.00 -0.25 -0.69
CA GLU A 35 -10.05 -0.94 -1.56
C GLU A 35 -10.70 -2.14 -2.25
N VAL A 36 -11.52 -2.92 -1.54
CA VAL A 36 -12.32 -4.00 -2.14
C VAL A 36 -13.24 -3.46 -3.24
N LYS A 37 -13.88 -2.32 -3.01
CA LYS A 37 -14.77 -1.69 -3.99
C LYS A 37 -14.00 -1.17 -5.22
N LYS A 38 -12.79 -0.64 -5.02
CA LYS A 38 -11.89 -0.22 -6.10
C LYS A 38 -11.46 -1.42 -6.93
N LEU A 39 -10.97 -2.49 -6.29
CA LEU A 39 -10.59 -3.74 -6.96
C LEU A 39 -11.76 -4.38 -7.72
N GLN A 40 -12.97 -4.33 -7.16
CA GLN A 40 -14.18 -4.78 -7.87
C GLN A 40 -14.46 -3.95 -9.13
N GLY A 41 -14.25 -2.64 -9.07
CA GLY A 41 -14.37 -1.74 -10.23
C GLY A 41 -13.32 -2.05 -11.30
N GLU A 42 -12.07 -2.25 -10.90
CA GLU A 42 -10.97 -2.62 -11.80
C GLU A 42 -11.21 -3.99 -12.45
N MET A 43 -11.68 -4.99 -11.69
CA MET A 43 -12.09 -6.28 -12.25
C MET A 43 -13.25 -6.15 -13.23
N ALA A 44 -14.24 -5.30 -12.95
CA ALA A 44 -15.36 -5.08 -13.87
C ALA A 44 -14.90 -4.42 -15.18
N ALA A 45 -13.98 -3.46 -15.12
CA ALA A 45 -13.37 -2.84 -16.29
C ALA A 45 -12.55 -3.86 -17.10
N MET A 46 -11.73 -4.67 -16.43
CA MET A 46 -10.95 -5.73 -17.07
C MET A 46 -11.84 -6.78 -17.72
N LYS A 47 -12.98 -7.14 -17.08
CA LYS A 47 -13.97 -8.05 -17.66
C LYS A 47 -14.63 -7.47 -18.91
N GLN A 48 -14.92 -6.17 -18.94
CA GLN A 48 -15.40 -5.50 -20.16
C GLN A 48 -14.35 -5.51 -21.27
N GLU A 49 -13.08 -5.27 -20.92
CA GLU A 49 -12.00 -5.27 -21.89
C GLU A 49 -11.75 -6.67 -22.48
N ILE A 50 -11.79 -7.72 -21.66
CA ILE A 50 -11.78 -9.11 -22.09
C ILE A 50 -12.97 -9.39 -23.03
N SER A 51 -14.19 -8.98 -22.65
CA SER A 51 -15.38 -9.16 -23.49
C SER A 51 -15.24 -8.50 -24.87
N LYS A 52 -14.69 -7.28 -24.93
CA LYS A 52 -14.43 -6.58 -26.21
C LYS A 52 -13.39 -7.31 -27.05
N LYS A 53 -12.35 -7.86 -26.42
CA LYS A 53 -11.34 -8.66 -27.13
C LYS A 53 -11.89 -10.01 -27.58
N ASP A 54 -12.77 -10.65 -26.81
CA ASP A 54 -13.46 -11.88 -27.21
C ASP A 54 -14.37 -11.63 -28.41
N GLU A 55 -15.10 -10.52 -28.45
CA GLU A 55 -15.87 -10.10 -29.63
C GLU A 55 -14.98 -9.85 -30.85
N GLN A 56 -13.81 -9.24 -30.65
CA GLN A 56 -12.85 -9.00 -31.72
C GLN A 56 -12.26 -10.33 -32.24
N ILE A 57 -11.94 -11.27 -31.34
CA ILE A 57 -11.49 -12.62 -31.68
C ILE A 57 -12.57 -13.37 -32.47
N ALA A 58 -13.82 -13.33 -32.02
CA ALA A 58 -14.95 -13.96 -32.70
C ALA A 58 -15.16 -13.39 -34.12
N ARG A 59 -15.09 -12.07 -34.29
CA ARG A 59 -15.18 -11.41 -35.61
C ARG A 59 -14.04 -11.80 -36.54
N LEU A 60 -12.81 -11.92 -36.02
CA LEU A 60 -11.66 -12.34 -36.81
C LEU A 60 -11.73 -13.83 -37.18
N GLN A 61 -12.21 -14.68 -36.28
CA GLN A 61 -12.45 -16.11 -36.54
C GLN A 61 -13.54 -16.30 -37.60
N GLN A 62 -14.66 -15.58 -37.49
CA GLN A 62 -15.73 -15.61 -38.49
C GLN A 62 -15.22 -15.20 -39.88
N LYS A 63 -14.43 -14.13 -39.98
CA LYS A 63 -13.80 -13.71 -41.25
C LYS A 63 -12.86 -14.77 -41.80
N LEU A 64 -12.10 -15.46 -40.93
CA LEU A 64 -11.22 -16.56 -41.32
C LEU A 64 -12.03 -17.73 -41.90
N ASP A 65 -13.14 -18.09 -41.26
CA ASP A 65 -14.02 -19.19 -41.69
C ASP A 65 -14.77 -18.84 -42.99
N GLU A 66 -15.23 -17.60 -43.15
CA GLU A 66 -15.84 -17.09 -44.39
C GLU A 66 -14.85 -17.11 -45.57
N THR A 67 -13.58 -16.75 -45.35
CA THR A 67 -12.52 -16.89 -46.36
C THR A 67 -12.14 -18.35 -46.65
N GLN A 68 -12.50 -19.30 -45.78
CA GLN A 68 -12.26 -20.73 -45.98
C GLN A 68 -13.39 -21.41 -46.79
N GLY A 69 -14.63 -20.92 -46.67
CA GLY A 69 -15.78 -21.38 -47.44
C GLY A 69 -15.80 -20.92 -48.91
N ASN A 70 -15.12 -19.82 -49.25
CA ASN A 70 -15.17 -19.20 -50.58
C ASN A 70 -13.97 -19.60 -51.48
N SER A 71 -13.71 -20.90 -51.62
CA SER A 71 -12.53 -21.43 -52.33
C SER A 71 -12.64 -21.29 -53.87
N GLN A 72 -12.25 -20.14 -54.43
CA GLN A 72 -11.73 -20.03 -55.80
C GLN A 72 -10.40 -19.27 -55.78
N GLN A 73 -9.31 -20.00 -56.03
CA GLN A 73 -7.91 -19.58 -55.87
C GLN A 73 -7.57 -18.23 -56.53
N THR A 74 -7.32 -17.21 -55.71
CA THR A 74 -6.53 -16.03 -56.12
C THR A 74 -5.42 -15.73 -55.09
N GLY A 75 -4.25 -15.30 -55.56
CA GLY A 75 -3.07 -15.06 -54.72
C GLY A 75 -3.23 -13.96 -53.65
N ALA A 76 -4.24 -13.08 -53.80
CA ALA A 76 -4.55 -12.01 -52.86
C ALA A 76 -5.35 -12.48 -51.62
N GLU A 77 -6.11 -13.58 -51.72
CA GLU A 77 -6.82 -14.17 -50.57
C GLU A 77 -5.86 -14.93 -49.64
N SER A 78 -4.80 -15.51 -50.20
CA SER A 78 -3.75 -16.21 -49.43
C SER A 78 -2.99 -15.26 -48.51
N THR A 79 -2.61 -14.07 -48.99
CA THR A 79 -1.92 -13.05 -48.18
C THR A 79 -2.82 -12.46 -47.10
N ASN A 80 -4.09 -12.16 -47.40
CA ASN A 80 -5.05 -11.66 -46.41
C ASN A 80 -5.32 -12.68 -45.28
N LYS A 81 -5.32 -13.98 -45.60
CA LYS A 81 -5.49 -15.05 -44.61
C LYS A 81 -4.30 -15.15 -43.65
N VAL A 82 -3.08 -15.00 -44.17
CA VAL A 82 -1.86 -14.99 -43.35
C VAL A 82 -1.83 -13.76 -42.45
N ASP A 83 -2.24 -12.58 -42.95
CA ASP A 83 -2.33 -11.36 -42.14
C ASP A 83 -3.38 -11.46 -41.02
N LEU A 84 -4.56 -12.02 -41.30
CA LEU A 84 -5.61 -12.23 -40.29
C LEU A 84 -5.20 -13.23 -39.20
N ALA A 85 -4.55 -14.33 -39.58
CA ALA A 85 -4.03 -15.31 -38.63
C ALA A 85 -2.89 -14.73 -37.78
N THR A 86 -2.04 -13.90 -38.37
CA THR A 86 -0.95 -13.21 -37.67
C THR A 86 -1.51 -12.22 -36.66
N GLN A 87 -2.49 -11.38 -37.03
CA GLN A 87 -3.18 -10.46 -36.12
C GLN A 87 -3.90 -11.19 -34.98
N LEU A 88 -4.57 -12.32 -35.24
CA LEU A 88 -5.19 -13.16 -34.22
C LEU A 88 -4.15 -13.72 -33.23
N SER A 89 -2.99 -14.17 -33.74
CA SER A 89 -1.92 -14.71 -32.91
C SER A 89 -1.27 -13.63 -32.04
N GLU A 90 -1.04 -12.43 -32.59
CA GLU A 90 -0.48 -11.28 -31.87
C GLU A 90 -1.44 -10.74 -30.81
N ILE A 91 -2.74 -10.64 -31.09
CA ILE A 91 -3.75 -10.20 -30.12
C ILE A 91 -3.86 -11.21 -28.96
N LYS A 92 -3.82 -12.51 -29.24
CA LYS A 92 -3.81 -13.56 -28.22
C LYS A 92 -2.53 -13.56 -27.39
N LEU A 93 -1.36 -13.44 -28.03
CA LEU A 93 -0.07 -13.40 -27.33
C LEU A 93 0.07 -12.12 -26.49
N SER A 94 -0.30 -10.96 -27.03
CA SER A 94 -0.21 -9.67 -26.35
C SER A 94 -1.18 -9.58 -25.17
N SER A 95 -2.41 -10.10 -25.32
CA SER A 95 -3.39 -10.10 -24.23
C SER A 95 -3.00 -11.09 -23.12
N SER A 96 -2.49 -12.27 -23.49
CA SER A 96 -1.95 -13.24 -22.54
C SER A 96 -0.72 -12.70 -21.80
N THR A 97 0.24 -12.13 -22.51
CA THR A 97 1.46 -11.57 -21.89
C THR A 97 1.18 -10.34 -21.04
N HIS A 98 0.26 -9.46 -21.45
CA HIS A 98 -0.17 -8.34 -20.61
C HIS A 98 -0.87 -8.83 -19.35
N PHE A 99 -1.82 -9.75 -19.47
CA PHE A 99 -2.53 -10.34 -18.33
C PHE A 99 -1.57 -11.07 -17.38
N SER A 100 -0.66 -11.89 -17.89
CA SER A 100 0.36 -12.57 -17.07
C SER A 100 1.29 -11.58 -16.37
N LYS A 101 1.71 -10.50 -17.03
CA LYS A 101 2.53 -9.45 -16.39
C LYS A 101 1.78 -8.73 -15.28
N GLU A 102 0.52 -8.35 -15.54
CA GLU A 102 -0.34 -7.68 -14.56
C GLU A 102 -0.56 -8.57 -13.34
N VAL A 103 -0.99 -9.82 -13.55
CA VAL A 103 -1.22 -10.80 -12.48
C VAL A 103 0.06 -11.07 -11.70
N MET A 104 1.19 -11.28 -12.36
CA MET A 104 2.48 -11.46 -11.68
C MET A 104 2.92 -10.22 -10.90
N SER A 105 2.59 -9.02 -11.38
CA SER A 105 2.88 -7.78 -10.66
C SER A 105 2.04 -7.66 -9.39
N VAL A 106 0.75 -8.02 -9.44
CA VAL A 106 -0.16 -8.02 -8.29
C VAL A 106 0.28 -9.07 -7.26
N VAL A 107 0.66 -10.28 -7.70
CA VAL A 107 1.15 -11.34 -6.80
C VAL A 107 2.43 -10.90 -6.10
N LYS A 108 3.41 -10.36 -6.84
CA LYS A 108 4.65 -9.83 -6.26
C LYS A 108 4.38 -8.67 -5.30
N GLU A 109 3.42 -7.81 -5.63
CA GLU A 109 3.02 -6.72 -4.76
C GLU A 109 2.44 -7.24 -3.45
N GLN A 110 1.61 -8.27 -3.49
CA GLN A 110 1.02 -8.89 -2.31
C GLN A 110 2.09 -9.52 -1.41
N GLU A 111 3.07 -10.23 -1.98
CA GLU A 111 4.23 -10.76 -1.24
C GLU A 111 5.04 -9.65 -0.57
N LEU A 112 5.20 -8.51 -1.27
CA LEU A 112 5.85 -7.32 -0.73
C LEU A 112 5.03 -6.67 0.38
N VAL A 113 3.70 -6.64 0.28
CA VAL A 113 2.82 -6.14 1.34
C VAL A 113 3.03 -6.97 2.60
N ASP A 114 3.00 -8.29 2.48
CA ASP A 114 3.12 -9.20 3.62
C ASP A 114 4.51 -9.15 4.26
N SER A 115 5.57 -9.07 3.46
CA SER A 115 6.93 -8.89 3.98
C SER A 115 7.16 -7.51 4.61
N ASN A 116 6.58 -6.45 4.07
CA ASN A 116 6.73 -5.09 4.61
C ASN A 116 5.85 -4.81 5.84
N LYS A 117 4.88 -5.68 6.17
CA LYS A 117 4.03 -5.51 7.36
C LYS A 117 4.84 -5.30 8.63
N LYS A 118 5.99 -5.96 8.77
CA LYS A 118 6.87 -5.89 9.94
C LYS A 118 8.07 -4.95 9.76
N VAL A 119 8.01 -4.09 8.74
CA VAL A 119 9.13 -3.23 8.37
C VAL A 119 8.72 -1.77 8.53
N ILE A 120 9.65 -0.97 9.03
CA ILE A 120 9.57 0.48 9.05
C ILE A 120 10.69 1.08 8.22
N ARG A 121 10.47 2.34 7.86
CA ARG A 121 11.47 3.19 7.24
C ARG A 121 11.76 4.36 8.17
N ILE A 122 13.03 4.55 8.47
CA ILE A 122 13.56 5.74 9.12
C ILE A 122 14.22 6.58 8.04
N GLY A 123 13.86 7.85 7.90
CA GLY A 123 14.43 8.74 6.90
C GLY A 123 14.85 10.08 7.47
N GLY A 124 15.62 10.84 6.69
CA GLY A 124 16.19 12.12 7.15
C GLY A 124 17.47 11.95 7.96
N LEU A 125 18.13 10.79 7.83
CA LEU A 125 19.42 10.50 8.47
C LEU A 125 20.55 11.28 7.77
N PRO A 126 21.62 11.68 8.50
CA PRO A 126 22.78 12.32 7.90
C PRO A 126 23.45 11.39 6.88
N LEU A 127 24.11 11.98 5.90
CA LEU A 127 24.83 11.20 4.89
C LEU A 127 25.98 10.42 5.55
N GLY A 128 26.05 9.11 5.31
CA GLY A 128 27.08 8.25 5.88
C GLY A 128 26.86 7.89 7.36
N TRP A 129 25.63 7.99 7.86
CA TRP A 129 25.26 7.56 9.22
C TRP A 129 25.57 6.09 9.50
N ASP A 130 25.62 5.28 8.43
CA ASP A 130 25.87 3.84 8.40
C ASP A 130 27.37 3.49 8.37
N ARG A 131 28.25 4.50 8.39
CA ARG A 131 29.70 4.29 8.39
C ARG A 131 30.20 3.96 9.79
N GLU A 132 31.12 3.01 9.86
CA GLU A 132 31.77 2.55 11.10
C GLU A 132 32.65 3.65 11.73
N ASP A 133 32.04 4.55 12.50
CA ASP A 133 32.75 5.41 13.45
C ASP A 133 32.75 4.81 14.87
N ILE A 134 32.33 3.54 15.01
CA ILE A 134 32.38 2.82 16.28
C ILE A 134 33.77 2.20 16.38
N ALA A 135 34.63 2.76 17.23
CA ALA A 135 35.72 1.99 17.81
C ALA A 135 35.05 0.88 18.64
N PRO A 136 35.01 -0.37 18.17
CA PRO A 136 34.39 -1.43 18.95
C PRO A 136 35.33 -1.64 20.13
N GLU A 137 34.85 -1.38 21.35
CA GLU A 137 35.51 -1.95 22.53
C GLU A 137 35.32 -3.47 22.42
N LEU A 138 36.24 -4.09 21.69
CA LEU A 138 36.27 -5.50 21.32
C LEU A 138 36.24 -6.35 22.59
N LYS A 139 35.09 -7.01 22.82
CA LYS A 139 35.09 -8.35 23.39
C LYS A 139 35.05 -9.32 22.22
N ASP A 140 35.88 -10.36 22.28
CA ASP A 140 36.27 -11.30 21.22
C ASP A 140 35.16 -12.18 20.60
N ASP A 141 33.91 -11.69 20.51
CA ASP A 141 32.78 -12.41 19.95
C ASP A 141 32.31 -11.75 18.64
N CYS A 142 31.90 -12.57 17.66
CA CYS A 142 31.40 -12.11 16.36
C CYS A 142 30.26 -11.09 16.51
N ILE A 143 30.56 -9.80 16.31
CA ILE A 143 29.54 -8.75 16.34
C ILE A 143 28.68 -8.85 15.08
N LEU A 144 27.36 -8.92 15.26
CA LEU A 144 26.42 -8.93 14.15
C LEU A 144 26.32 -7.53 13.53
N GLU A 145 26.31 -7.44 12.20
CA GLU A 145 26.17 -6.17 11.46
C GLU A 145 24.94 -5.36 11.92
N THR A 146 23.84 -6.05 12.26
CA THR A 146 22.63 -5.43 12.80
C THR A 146 22.90 -4.69 14.12
N GLU A 147 23.74 -5.20 15.02
CA GLU A 147 24.05 -4.57 16.31
C GLU A 147 24.87 -3.29 16.11
N VAL A 148 25.81 -3.31 15.16
CA VAL A 148 26.60 -2.13 14.77
C VAL A 148 25.67 -1.04 14.22
N LEU A 149 24.79 -1.40 13.28
CA LEU A 149 23.84 -0.48 12.67
C LEU A 149 22.80 0.04 13.67
N GLU A 150 22.37 -0.78 14.63
CA GLU A 150 21.47 -0.36 15.71
C GLU A 150 22.14 0.67 16.62
N ALA A 151 23.39 0.42 17.01
CA ALA A 151 24.16 1.35 17.82
C ALA A 151 24.38 2.69 17.08
N GLN A 152 24.66 2.65 15.78
CA GLN A 152 24.77 3.85 14.94
C GLN A 152 23.45 4.61 14.85
N LEU A 153 22.33 3.93 14.55
CA LEU A 153 21.01 4.57 14.51
C LEU A 153 20.65 5.21 15.86
N THR A 154 20.95 4.55 16.96
CA THR A 154 20.69 5.07 18.31
C THR A 154 21.49 6.34 18.60
N LYS A 155 22.73 6.44 18.10
CA LYS A 155 23.54 7.69 18.22
C LYS A 155 22.93 8.84 17.42
N VAL A 156 22.44 8.55 16.22
CA VAL A 156 21.91 9.55 15.29
C VAL A 156 20.46 9.94 15.64
N VAL A 157 19.73 9.05 16.29
CA VAL A 157 18.32 9.18 16.63
C VAL A 157 18.09 8.82 18.12
N PRO A 158 18.71 9.56 19.07
CA PRO A 158 18.81 9.14 20.48
C PRO A 158 17.48 9.15 21.26
N PHE A 159 16.44 9.75 20.71
CA PHE A 159 15.11 9.84 21.31
C PHE A 159 14.16 8.71 20.87
N ILE A 160 14.63 7.77 20.05
CA ILE A 160 13.87 6.59 19.64
C ILE A 160 14.50 5.34 20.25
N ASN A 161 13.70 4.56 20.98
CA ASN A 161 14.03 3.19 21.33
C ASN A 161 13.60 2.28 20.17
N LEU A 162 14.57 1.64 19.52
CA LEU A 162 14.35 0.76 18.37
C LEU A 162 13.85 -0.65 18.75
N GLY A 163 13.85 -1.01 20.03
CA GLY A 163 13.45 -2.34 20.50
C GLY A 163 14.50 -3.39 20.15
N SER A 164 14.09 -4.47 19.49
CA SER A 164 14.99 -5.54 19.05
C SER A 164 14.79 -5.81 17.55
N PRO A 165 15.43 -5.00 16.69
CA PRO A 165 15.35 -5.19 15.25
C PRO A 165 16.04 -6.50 14.83
N VAL A 166 15.47 -7.19 13.84
CA VAL A 166 16.05 -8.42 13.26
C VAL A 166 17.09 -8.06 12.20
N PHE A 167 16.73 -7.11 11.33
CA PHE A 167 17.60 -6.64 10.26
C PHE A 167 17.47 -5.14 10.11
N ILE A 168 18.61 -4.48 9.93
CA ILE A 168 18.69 -3.08 9.53
C ILE A 168 19.39 -3.05 8.18
N THR A 169 18.78 -2.38 7.20
CA THR A 169 19.37 -2.22 5.87
C THR A 169 19.50 -0.73 5.55
N PRO A 170 20.73 -0.20 5.44
CA PRO A 170 20.95 1.18 5.07
C PRO A 170 20.59 1.44 3.60
N LYS A 171 20.07 2.63 3.33
CA LYS A 171 19.71 3.10 1.99
C LYS A 171 19.90 4.62 1.88
N GLY A 172 21.15 5.04 1.75
CA GLY A 172 21.51 6.46 1.72
C GLY A 172 21.13 7.14 3.03
N THR A 173 20.32 8.20 2.96
CA THR A 173 19.82 8.95 4.14
C THR A 173 18.62 8.29 4.84
N GLN A 174 18.44 6.98 4.61
CA GLN A 174 17.34 6.19 5.12
C GLN A 174 17.83 4.85 5.64
N ALA A 175 17.07 4.26 6.57
CA ALA A 175 17.25 2.90 7.05
C ALA A 175 15.92 2.15 6.95
N ARG A 176 15.98 0.91 6.49
CA ARG A 176 14.88 -0.04 6.57
C ARG A 176 15.12 -0.92 7.79
N VAL A 177 14.15 -0.98 8.71
CA VAL A 177 14.28 -1.73 9.96
C VAL A 177 13.16 -2.77 10.02
N SER A 178 13.55 -4.03 10.15
CA SER A 178 12.65 -5.20 10.13
C SER A 178 12.51 -5.80 11.52
N TYR A 179 11.30 -6.18 11.89
CA TYR A 179 10.98 -6.74 13.20
C TYR A 179 10.43 -8.17 13.09
N PHE A 180 10.63 -8.96 14.14
CA PHE A 180 9.97 -10.27 14.24
C PHE A 180 8.52 -10.10 14.69
N ASP A 181 8.28 -9.24 15.69
CA ASP A 181 6.96 -8.93 16.21
C ASP A 181 6.43 -7.59 15.67
N MET A 182 5.14 -7.57 15.33
CA MET A 182 4.40 -6.36 15.01
C MET A 182 4.32 -5.41 16.22
N SER A 183 4.32 -5.94 17.44
CA SER A 183 4.26 -5.14 18.66
C SER A 183 5.46 -4.20 18.78
N ASP A 184 6.67 -4.69 18.48
CA ASP A 184 7.90 -3.90 18.49
C ASP A 184 7.85 -2.81 17.42
N LYS A 185 7.48 -3.17 16.19
CA LYS A 185 7.23 -2.21 15.11
C LYS A 185 6.27 -1.10 15.56
N ILE A 186 5.13 -1.48 16.14
CA ILE A 186 4.09 -0.53 16.58
C ILE A 186 4.63 0.37 17.69
N ALA A 187 5.40 -0.18 18.63
CA ALA A 187 6.03 0.59 19.71
C ALA A 187 6.99 1.65 19.15
N VAL A 188 7.76 1.32 18.11
CA VAL A 188 8.68 2.25 17.44
C VAL A 188 7.90 3.32 16.65
N ILE A 189 6.90 2.93 15.85
CA ILE A 189 6.06 3.88 15.10
C ILE A 189 5.34 4.86 16.03
N LYS A 190 4.88 4.43 17.21
CA LYS A 190 4.22 5.31 18.19
C LYS A 190 5.12 6.45 18.65
N GLN A 191 6.44 6.25 18.64
CA GLN A 191 7.42 7.27 19.00
C GLN A 191 7.64 8.32 17.89
N ALA A 192 7.05 8.15 16.69
CA ALA A 192 7.18 9.10 15.59
C ALA A 192 6.75 10.53 15.96
N LYS A 193 5.86 10.71 16.95
CA LYS A 193 5.48 12.04 17.47
C LYS A 193 6.64 12.76 18.15
N SER A 194 7.55 12.03 18.80
CA SER A 194 8.75 12.59 19.42
C SER A 194 9.72 13.19 18.41
N LEU A 195 9.56 12.85 17.12
CA LEU A 195 10.35 13.38 16.01
C LEU A 195 9.85 14.73 15.48
N GLN A 196 8.72 15.23 15.98
CA GLN A 196 8.13 16.45 15.46
C GLN A 196 9.08 17.64 15.66
N GLY A 197 9.39 18.35 14.57
CA GLY A 197 10.36 19.44 14.55
C GLY A 197 11.80 19.01 14.22
N THR A 198 12.07 17.70 14.13
CA THR A 198 13.34 17.19 13.62
C THR A 198 13.28 16.92 12.11
N LYS A 199 14.45 16.75 11.47
CA LYS A 199 14.53 16.31 10.07
C LYS A 199 14.28 14.80 9.91
N VAL A 200 14.36 14.05 11.00
CA VAL A 200 14.19 12.59 11.01
C VAL A 200 12.71 12.26 11.06
N TRP A 201 12.31 11.20 10.37
CA TRP A 201 10.93 10.71 10.37
C TRP A 201 10.89 9.19 10.33
N ILE A 202 9.81 8.62 10.86
CA ILE A 202 9.53 7.18 10.84
C ILE A 202 8.19 6.98 10.13
N ALA A 203 8.14 6.00 9.23
CA ALA A 203 6.92 5.60 8.55
C ALA A 203 6.91 4.10 8.28
N ASP A 204 5.74 3.56 7.93
CA ASP A 204 5.65 2.21 7.38
C ASP A 204 6.45 2.09 6.08
N GLU A 205 7.06 0.92 5.88
CA GLU A 205 7.66 0.57 4.60
C GLU A 205 6.53 0.34 3.58
N LEU A 206 6.47 1.21 2.57
CA LEU A 206 5.48 1.11 1.51
C LEU A 206 6.04 0.33 0.32
N THR A 207 5.18 -0.47 -0.29
CA THR A 207 5.46 -1.19 -1.52
C THR A 207 5.48 -0.25 -2.75
N PRO A 208 6.03 -0.67 -3.90
CA PRO A 208 6.08 0.17 -5.10
C PRO A 208 4.72 0.70 -5.57
N LEU A 209 3.66 -0.11 -5.55
CA LEU A 209 2.31 0.33 -5.92
C LEU A 209 1.76 1.34 -4.92
N GLN A 210 1.94 1.10 -3.61
CA GLN A 210 1.54 2.04 -2.56
C GLN A 210 2.26 3.38 -2.68
N LEU A 211 3.54 3.38 -3.08
CA LEU A 211 4.29 4.61 -3.35
C LEU A 211 3.76 5.35 -4.59
N LYS A 212 3.40 4.62 -5.65
CA LYS A 212 2.79 5.19 -6.86
C LYS A 212 1.44 5.84 -6.54
N ASP A 213 0.58 5.12 -5.81
CA ASP A 213 -0.74 5.61 -5.38
C ASP A 213 -0.60 6.83 -4.46
N ARG A 214 0.31 6.74 -3.47
CA ARG A 214 0.63 7.89 -2.59
C ARG A 214 1.09 9.11 -3.40
N GLN A 215 1.93 8.93 -4.41
CA GLN A 215 2.41 10.02 -5.25
C GLN A 215 1.27 10.63 -6.08
N ALA A 216 0.35 9.82 -6.60
CA ALA A 216 -0.83 10.29 -7.31
C ALA A 216 -1.72 11.14 -6.38
N GLU A 217 -2.01 10.65 -5.16
CA GLU A 217 -2.79 11.39 -4.17
C GLU A 217 -2.10 12.68 -3.71
N LEU A 218 -0.80 12.66 -3.48
CA LEU A 218 -0.04 13.87 -3.17
C LEU A 218 -0.07 14.89 -4.31
N THR A 219 -0.11 14.44 -5.56
CA THR A 219 -0.24 15.31 -6.73
C THR A 219 -1.61 16.02 -6.72
N LYS A 220 -2.70 15.28 -6.47
CA LYS A 220 -4.04 15.84 -6.27
C LYS A 220 -4.08 16.90 -5.16
N VAL A 221 -3.43 16.63 -4.02
CA VAL A 221 -3.33 17.60 -2.91
C VAL A 221 -2.60 18.87 -3.34
N ARG A 222 -1.48 18.75 -4.05
CA ARG A 222 -0.71 19.90 -4.53
C ARG A 222 -1.52 20.75 -5.51
N GLU A 223 -2.21 20.12 -6.45
CA GLU A 223 -3.07 20.81 -7.43
C GLU A 223 -4.24 21.51 -6.75
N ALA A 224 -4.93 20.84 -5.82
CA ALA A 224 -6.02 21.43 -5.08
C ALA A 224 -5.58 22.67 -4.28
N ARG A 225 -4.40 22.61 -3.63
CA ARG A 225 -3.82 23.76 -2.92
C ARG A 225 -3.47 24.91 -3.86
N LYS A 226 -2.91 24.61 -5.04
CA LYS A 226 -2.66 25.63 -6.08
C LYS A 226 -3.95 26.31 -6.52
N ASN A 227 -5.06 25.58 -6.55
CA ASN A 227 -6.39 26.09 -6.90
C ASN A 227 -7.11 26.75 -5.70
N GLY A 228 -6.40 27.10 -4.63
CA GLY A 228 -6.96 27.80 -3.46
C GLY A 228 -7.82 26.94 -2.53
N LYS A 229 -7.84 25.61 -2.72
CA LYS A 229 -8.62 24.69 -1.88
C LYS A 229 -7.81 24.23 -0.66
N TRP A 230 -8.52 23.91 0.42
CA TRP A 230 -7.91 23.21 1.54
C TRP A 230 -7.74 21.74 1.19
N ALA A 231 -6.51 21.26 1.12
CA ALA A 231 -6.25 19.85 0.83
C ALA A 231 -5.15 19.26 1.72
N VAL A 232 -5.35 18.03 2.18
CA VAL A 232 -4.40 17.28 3.02
C VAL A 232 -4.37 15.81 2.61
N TYR A 233 -3.21 15.17 2.76
CA TYR A 233 -3.09 13.72 2.60
C TYR A 233 -3.29 13.04 3.96
N ARG A 234 -4.30 12.17 4.09
CA ARG A 234 -4.59 11.45 5.33
C ARG A 234 -5.16 10.08 5.01
N GLY A 235 -4.70 9.05 5.74
CA GLY A 235 -5.26 7.70 5.61
C GLY A 235 -5.11 7.09 4.22
N GLY A 236 -4.05 7.43 3.50
CA GLY A 236 -3.83 6.93 2.13
C GLY A 236 -4.42 7.79 1.02
N GLN A 237 -5.16 8.86 1.33
CA GLN A 237 -5.95 9.60 0.33
C GLN A 237 -5.83 11.12 0.46
N ALA A 238 -6.04 11.81 -0.65
CA ALA A 238 -6.22 13.24 -0.72
C ALA A 238 -7.62 13.62 -0.23
N ILE A 239 -7.68 14.35 0.87
CA ILE A 239 -8.91 15.00 1.34
C ILE A 239 -8.87 16.44 0.85
N ILE A 240 -9.81 16.80 -0.03
CA ILE A 240 -9.92 18.14 -0.63
C ILE A 240 -11.26 18.75 -0.20
N ARG A 241 -11.22 19.99 0.27
CA ARG A 241 -12.40 20.78 0.64
C ARG A 241 -12.25 22.21 0.18
N ASP A 242 -13.36 22.89 -0.04
CA ASP A 242 -13.33 24.32 -0.30
C ASP A 242 -12.92 25.08 0.97
N PHE A 243 -12.21 26.19 0.79
CA PHE A 243 -11.73 27.02 1.89
C PHE A 243 -12.93 27.75 2.49
N HIS A 244 -13.44 27.26 3.62
CA HIS A 244 -14.50 27.97 4.34
C HIS A 244 -13.84 29.02 5.22
N THR A 245 -13.81 30.27 4.75
CA THR A 245 -13.65 31.38 5.68
C THR A 245 -14.94 31.44 6.49
N HIS A 246 -14.88 31.08 7.77
CA HIS A 246 -15.92 31.50 8.71
C HIS A 246 -15.91 33.02 8.70
N THR A 247 -16.81 33.62 7.92
CA THR A 247 -17.16 35.03 8.02
C THR A 247 -18.10 35.12 9.20
N THR A 248 -17.52 35.47 10.35
CA THR A 248 -18.24 35.96 11.53
C THR A 248 -17.45 37.13 12.07
#